data_AF-I3U0P5-F1
#
_entry.id   AF-I3U0P5-F1
#
_cell.length_a   1.000
_cell.length_b   1.000
_cell.length_c   1.000
_cell.angle_alpha   90.00
_cell.angle_beta   90.00
_cell.angle_gamma   90.00
#
_symmetry.space_group_name_H-M   'P 1'
#
loop_
_entity.id
_entity.type
_entity.pdbx_description
1 polymer ?
#
loop_
_entity_poly.entity_id
_entity_poly.type
_entity_poly.pdbx_seq_one_letter_code
_entity_poly.pdbx_strand_id
1 'polypeptide(L)' 'MKLVNVTNSHSRLVLNQLENTDAHLVKVYTAGNTTIVYTEAPEHNEILLINDKRKIQPKEIEDAIKLFLR' A
#
# COMPACT_ATOMS: atom_id res chain seq x y z
N MET A 1 8.54 -4.21 -10.53
CA MET A 1 8.24 -5.53 -9.90
C MET A 1 6.85 -6.03 -10.32
N LYS A 2 6.49 -7.30 -10.09
CA LYS A 2 5.09 -7.76 -10.22
C LYS A 2 4.37 -7.53 -8.90
N LEU A 3 3.29 -6.73 -8.93
CA LEU A 3 2.42 -6.53 -7.76
C LEU A 3 1.29 -7.55 -7.76
N VAL A 4 0.97 -8.06 -6.57
CA VAL A 4 -0.16 -8.94 -6.34
C VAL A 4 -1.10 -8.24 -5.36
N ASN A 5 -2.36 -8.06 -5.73
CA ASN A 5 -3.37 -7.53 -4.82
C ASN A 5 -3.74 -8.61 -3.79
N VAL A 6 -3.50 -8.31 -2.52
CA VAL A 6 -3.78 -9.19 -1.38
C VAL A 6 -4.70 -8.51 -0.35
N THR A 7 -5.48 -7.52 -0.80
CA THR A 7 -6.41 -6.73 0.04
C THR A 7 -7.36 -7.63 0.82
N ASN A 8 -7.93 -8.65 0.16
CA ASN A 8 -8.85 -9.60 0.79
C ASN A 8 -8.21 -10.39 1.94
N SER A 9 -6.91 -10.67 1.86
CA SER A 9 -6.16 -11.36 2.92
C SER A 9 -5.82 -10.45 4.11
N HIS A 10 -6.06 -9.15 3.99
CA HIS A 10 -5.79 -8.12 5.01
C HIS A 10 -7.07 -7.40 5.44
N SER A 11 -8.22 -8.08 5.41
CA SER A 11 -9.53 -7.51 5.71
C SER A 11 -9.60 -6.74 7.03
N ARG A 12 -8.96 -7.27 8.09
CA ARG A 12 -8.91 -6.59 9.39
C ARG A 12 -8.17 -5.24 9.34
N LEU A 13 -7.04 -5.18 8.63
CA LEU A 13 -6.30 -3.93 8.45
C LEU A 13 -7.11 -2.93 7.62
N VAL A 14 -7.72 -3.40 6.54
CA VAL A 14 -8.56 -2.58 5.65
C VAL A 14 -9.72 -1.97 6.41
N LEU A 15 -10.47 -2.78 7.16
CA LEU A 15 -11.60 -2.31 7.97
C LEU A 15 -11.16 -1.30 9.03
N ASN A 16 -10.10 -1.61 9.77
CA ASN A 16 -9.59 -0.70 10.79
C ASN A 16 -9.17 0.66 10.21
N GLN A 17 -8.56 0.69 9.03
CA GLN A 17 -8.20 1.95 8.38
C GLN A 17 -9.44 2.72 7.95
N LEU A 18 -10.38 2.07 7.26
CA LEU A 18 -11.64 2.71 6.83
C LEU A 18 -12.50 3.23 8.00
N GLU A 19 -12.43 2.59 9.17
CA GLU A 19 -13.22 2.99 10.34
C GLU A 19 -12.57 4.11 11.17
N ASN A 20 -11.24 4.21 11.16
CA ASN A 20 -10.50 5.08 12.10
C ASN A 20 -9.69 6.18 11.41
N THR A 21 -9.63 6.22 10.08
CA THR A 21 -9.00 7.30 9.30
C THR A 21 -10.00 7.90 8.33
N ASP A 22 -9.61 8.98 7.65
CA ASP A 22 -10.40 9.63 6.59
C ASP A 22 -10.25 8.94 5.22
N ALA A 23 -9.57 7.79 5.17
CA ALA A 23 -9.44 6.99 3.97
C ALA A 23 -10.79 6.40 3.57
N HIS A 24 -11.20 6.59 2.31
CA HIS A 24 -12.39 5.97 1.74
C HIS A 24 -12.03 4.74 0.88
N LEU A 25 -10.75 4.56 0.56
CA LEU A 25 -10.22 3.40 -0.14
C LEU A 25 -8.94 2.93 0.51
N VAL A 26 -8.84 1.62 0.75
CA VAL A 26 -7.62 0.98 1.26
C VAL A 26 -7.36 -0.26 0.42
N LYS A 27 -6.16 -0.34 -0.17
CA LYS A 27 -5.71 -1.50 -0.96
C LYS A 27 -4.36 -1.97 -0.45
N VAL A 28 -4.20 -3.29 -0.36
CA VAL A 28 -2.96 -3.92 0.06
C VAL A 28 -2.39 -4.75 -1.08
N TYR A 29 -1.13 -4.53 -1.37
CA TYR A 29 -0.37 -5.22 -2.39
C TYR A 29 0.89 -5.84 -1.80
N THR A 30 1.35 -6.91 -2.44
CA THR A 30 2.68 -7.46 -2.19
C THR A 30 3.52 -7.40 -3.46
N ALA A 31 4.78 -7.05 -3.28
CA ALA A 31 5.79 -6.99 -4.31
C ALA A 31 7.00 -7.78 -3.78
N GLY A 32 6.98 -9.11 -3.98
CA GLY A 32 7.93 -10.02 -3.35
C GLY A 32 7.76 -10.05 -1.83
N ASN A 33 8.78 -9.62 -1.10
CA ASN A 33 8.77 -9.52 0.37
C ASN A 33 8.37 -8.14 0.90
N THR A 34 8.10 -7.17 0.02
CA THR A 34 7.67 -5.82 0.39
C THR A 34 6.15 -5.75 0.32
N THR A 35 5.52 -5.31 1.40
CA THR A 35 4.09 -5.03 1.46
C THR A 35 3.87 -3.55 1.18
N ILE A 36 2.87 -3.25 0.37
CA ILE A 36 2.51 -1.89 -0.02
C ILE A 36 1.05 -1.67 0.37
N VAL A 37 0.80 -0.68 1.21
CA VAL A 37 -0.55 -0.22 1.55
C VAL A 37 -0.78 1.10 0.83
N TYR A 38 -1.83 1.13 0.02
CA TYR A 38 -2.29 2.33 -0.67
C TYR A 38 -3.60 2.79 -0.04
N THR A 39 -3.66 4.05 0.38
CA THR A 39 -4.86 4.68 0.91
C THR A 39 -5.22 5.90 0.09
N GLU A 40 -6.52 6.12 -0.10
CA GLU A 40 -7.08 7.30 -0.77
C GLU A 40 -8.01 8.01 0.20
N ALA A 41 -7.77 9.30 0.40
CA ALA A 41 -8.59 10.20 1.21
C ALA A 41 -9.00 11.41 0.34
N PRO A 42 -9.98 12.22 0.75
CA PRO A 42 -10.49 13.32 -0.08
C PRO A 42 -9.43 14.35 -0.53
N GLU A 43 -8.42 14.60 0.30
CA GLU A 43 -7.40 15.62 0.05
C GLU A 43 -6.02 15.06 -0.29
N HIS A 44 -5.79 13.75 -0.06
CA HIS A 44 -4.46 13.17 -0.17
C HIS A 44 -4.50 11.66 -0.44
N ASN A 45 -3.41 11.18 -1.03
CA ASN A 45 -3.17 9.76 -1.25
C ASN A 45 -1.91 9.37 -0.47
N GLU A 46 -1.92 8.22 0.18
CA GLU A 46 -0.74 7.71 0.88
C GLU A 46 -0.28 6.39 0.30
N ILE A 47 1.04 6.21 0.28
CA ILE A 47 1.68 4.97 -0.13
C ILE A 47 2.65 4.59 0.97
N LEU A 48 2.34 3.50 1.67
CA LEU A 48 3.15 2.99 2.75
C LEU A 48 3.82 1.68 2.33
N LEU A 49 5.15 1.66 2.35
CA LEU A 49 5.95 0.48 2.00
C LEU A 49 6.57 -0.09 3.27
N ILE A 50 6.40 -1.40 3.49
CA ILE A 50 6.96 -2.13 4.63
C ILE A 50 7.74 -3.34 4.11
N ASN A 51 8.93 -3.55 4.64
CA ASN A 51 9.69 -4.78 4.42
C ASN A 51 10.40 -5.19 5.72
N ASP A 52 9.99 -6.33 6.28
CA ASP A 52 10.50 -6.78 7.58
C ASP A 52 11.91 -7.41 7.49
N LYS A 53 12.37 -7.75 6.29
CA LYS A 53 13.62 -8.51 6.08
C LYS A 53 14.79 -7.65 5.65
N ARG A 54 14.53 -6.51 5.00
CA ARG A 54 15.58 -5.63 4.46
C ARG A 54 15.08 -4.21 4.31
N LYS A 55 16.02 -3.29 4.12
CA LYS A 55 15.72 -1.92 3.70
C LYS A 55 15.03 -1.93 2.33
N ILE A 56 14.04 -1.06 2.19
CA ILE A 56 13.36 -0.80 0.92
C ILE A 56 14.34 -0.10 0.00
N GLN A 57 14.45 -0.57 -1.24
CA GLN A 57 15.33 0.01 -2.23
C GLN A 57 14.67 1.23 -2.90
N PRO A 58 15.42 2.25 -3.30
CA PRO A 58 14.86 3.44 -3.97
C PRO A 58 14.02 3.09 -5.21
N LYS A 59 14.46 2.10 -5.98
CA LYS A 59 13.74 1.60 -7.16
C LYS A 59 12.34 1.07 -6.83
N GLU A 60 12.13 0.48 -5.66
CA GLU A 60 10.81 0.01 -5.24
C GLU A 60 9.86 1.17 -4.94
N ILE A 61 10.40 2.26 -4.39
CA ILE A 61 9.67 3.49 -4.10
C ILE A 61 9.26 4.15 -5.43
N GLU A 62 10.19 4.27 -6.37
CA GLU A 62 9.93 4.81 -7.72
C GLU A 62 8.87 3.98 -8.48
N ASP A 63 8.99 2.65 -8.46
CA ASP A 63 8.03 1.72 -9.06
C ASP A 63 6.63 1.91 -8.45
N ALA A 64 6.53 2.05 -7.12
CA ALA A 64 5.26 2.26 -6.43
C ALA A 64 4.63 3.62 -6.77
N ILE A 65 5.40 4.71 -6.70
CA ILE A 65 4.93 6.06 -7.06
C ILE A 65 4.40 6.07 -8.50
N LYS A 66 5.15 5.50 -9.45
CA LYS A 66 4.75 5.46 -10.86
C LYS A 66 3.46 4.65 -11.10
N LEU A 67 3.15 3.69 -10.24
CA LEU A 67 1.96 2.86 -10.36
C LEU A 67 0.71 3.56 -9.84
N PHE A 68 0.83 4.24 -8.70
CA PHE A 68 -0.31 4.80 -7.96
C PHE A 68 -0.56 6.29 -8.24
N LEU A 69 0.46 7.06 -8.61
CA LEU A 69 0.37 8.49 -8.94
C LEU A 69 0.58 8.70 -10.44
N ARG A 70 -0.41 8.29 -11.25
CA ARG A 70 -0.44 8.56 -12.69
C ARG A 70 -0.99 9.94 -13.00
#